data_AF-A0A140KCM1-F1
#
_entry.id   AF-A0A140KCM1-F1
#
_cell.length_a   1.000
_cell.length_b   1.000
_cell.length_c   1.000
_cell.angle_alpha   90.00
_cell.angle_beta   90.00
_cell.angle_gamma   90.00
#
_symmetry.space_group_name_H-M   'P 1'
#
loop_
_entity.id
_entity.type
_entity.pdbx_description
1 polymer ?
#
loop_
_entity_poly.entity_id
_entity_poly.type
_entity_poly.pdbx_seq_one_letter_code
_entity_poly.pdbx_strand_id
1 'polypeptide(L)'
;MDALKECQVEMLIIDEADRLKPETFAEVRDISDKLEISVVLVGTDRLDAVVKRDEQVYNRFRANRRFGKLAGEEFKKTVAIWEQKVLKLPVASNLTNSKILKILLAATEGYIGRLDELLRDTAIASVSRGFKKV
;
A
#
# COMPACT_ATOMS: atom_id res chain seq x y z
N MET A 1 -11.28 6.22 -24.27
CA MET A 1 -12.32 6.32 -23.22
C MET A 1 -13.39 5.25 -23.39
N ASP A 2 -13.68 4.80 -24.62
CA ASP A 2 -14.74 3.83 -24.90
C ASP A 2 -14.57 2.52 -24.13
N ALA A 3 -13.35 1.97 -24.07
CA ALA A 3 -13.05 0.80 -23.26
C ALA A 3 -13.41 0.96 -21.76
N LEU A 4 -13.22 2.15 -21.17
CA LEU A 4 -13.58 2.38 -19.76
C LEU A 4 -15.10 2.45 -19.58
N LYS A 5 -15.82 3.01 -20.56
CA LYS A 5 -17.30 3.07 -20.55
C LYS A 5 -17.91 1.70 -20.78
N GLU A 6 -17.41 0.95 -21.74
CA GLU A 6 -17.86 -0.41 -22.05
C GLU A 6 -17.65 -1.36 -20.88
N CYS A 7 -16.52 -1.22 -20.17
CA CYS A 7 -16.23 -1.96 -18.95
C CYS A 7 -16.98 -1.43 -17.71
N GLN A 8 -17.81 -0.39 -17.86
CA GLN A 8 -18.56 0.22 -16.75
C GLN A 8 -17.69 0.54 -15.55
N VAL A 9 -16.51 1.10 -15.79
CA VAL A 9 -15.56 1.43 -14.72
C VAL A 9 -16.17 2.49 -13.82
N GLU A 10 -16.24 2.23 -12.51
CA GLU A 10 -16.74 3.18 -11.50
C GLU A 10 -15.62 3.92 -10.77
N MET A 11 -14.41 3.36 -10.80
CA MET A 11 -13.22 3.93 -10.15
C MET A 11 -11.94 3.58 -10.91
N LEU A 12 -11.03 4.54 -11.01
CA LEU A 12 -9.67 4.34 -11.50
C LEU A 12 -8.67 4.60 -10.37
N ILE A 13 -7.80 3.61 -10.08
CA ILE A 13 -6.68 3.77 -9.17
C ILE A 13 -5.40 3.70 -9.99
N ILE A 14 -4.57 4.75 -9.91
CA ILE A 14 -3.30 4.82 -10.62
C ILE A 14 -2.18 4.74 -9.58
N ASP A 15 -1.50 3.60 -9.54
CA ASP A 15 -0.31 3.42 -8.70
C ASP A 15 0.93 4.02 -9.36
N GLU A 16 1.90 4.39 -8.53
CA GLU A 16 3.11 5.12 -8.94
C GLU A 16 2.83 6.37 -9.79
N ALA A 17 1.73 7.07 -9.52
CA ALA A 17 1.28 8.23 -10.29
C ALA A 17 2.33 9.34 -10.35
N ASP A 18 3.28 9.40 -9.40
CA ASP A 18 4.42 10.33 -9.45
C ASP A 18 5.37 10.09 -10.64
N ARG A 19 5.24 8.96 -11.34
CA ARG A 19 5.97 8.66 -12.58
C ARG A 19 5.28 9.15 -13.85
N LEU A 20 4.02 9.58 -13.75
CA LEU A 20 3.32 10.16 -14.88
C LEU A 20 4.01 11.45 -15.34
N LYS A 21 3.98 11.70 -16.65
CA LYS A 21 4.41 12.98 -17.18
C LYS A 21 3.43 14.07 -16.73
N PRO A 22 3.90 15.31 -16.49
CA PRO A 22 3.02 16.42 -16.11
C PRO A 22 1.81 16.58 -17.03
N GLU A 23 2.00 16.42 -18.35
CA GLU A 23 0.90 16.54 -19.32
C GLU A 23 -0.20 15.48 -19.13
N THR A 24 0.17 14.27 -18.69
CA THR A 24 -0.76 13.15 -18.51
C THR A 24 -1.76 13.40 -17.38
N PHE A 25 -1.42 14.24 -16.39
CA PHE A 25 -2.37 14.55 -15.31
C PHE A 25 -3.60 15.31 -15.79
N ALA A 26 -3.46 16.15 -16.82
CA ALA A 26 -4.60 16.83 -17.43
C ALA A 26 -5.54 15.81 -18.10
N GLU A 27 -5.00 14.79 -18.76
CA GLU A 27 -5.79 13.69 -19.34
C GLU A 27 -6.50 12.87 -18.25
N VAL A 28 -5.83 12.61 -17.14
CA VAL A 28 -6.42 11.88 -16.00
C VAL A 28 -7.57 12.67 -15.36
N ARG A 29 -7.41 13.99 -15.21
CA ARG A 29 -8.51 14.88 -14.78
C ARG A 29 -9.68 14.81 -15.77
N ASP A 30 -9.39 14.90 -17.07
CA ASP A 30 -10.40 14.81 -18.12
C ASP A 30 -11.18 13.49 -18.07
N ILE A 31 -10.53 12.37 -17.74
CA ILE A 31 -11.21 11.08 -17.53
C ILE A 31 -12.18 11.17 -16.35
N SER A 32 -11.75 11.72 -15.21
CA SER A 32 -12.61 11.88 -14.03
C SER A 32 -13.83 12.75 -14.33
N ASP A 33 -13.65 13.83 -15.09
CA ASP A 33 -14.72 14.78 -15.39
C ASP A 33 -15.68 14.25 -16.48
N LYS A 34 -15.16 13.62 -17.54
CA LYS A 34 -15.99 13.14 -18.66
C LYS A 34 -16.72 11.84 -18.38
N LEU A 35 -16.14 10.98 -17.54
CA LEU A 35 -16.76 9.72 -17.14
C LEU A 35 -17.51 9.82 -15.81
N GLU A 36 -17.34 10.92 -15.07
CA GLU A 36 -17.90 11.13 -13.73
C GLU A 36 -17.52 10.04 -12.72
N ILE A 37 -16.31 9.47 -12.87
CA ILE A 37 -15.80 8.40 -12.02
C ILE A 37 -14.80 8.93 -10.99
N SER A 38 -14.67 8.18 -9.88
CA SER A 38 -13.65 8.45 -8.88
C SER A 38 -12.27 8.09 -9.41
N VAL A 39 -11.31 9.01 -9.29
CA VAL A 39 -9.91 8.75 -9.63
C VAL A 39 -9.04 8.93 -8.39
N VAL A 40 -8.28 7.90 -8.04
CA VAL A 40 -7.35 7.89 -6.92
C VAL A 40 -5.93 7.79 -7.44
N LEU A 41 -5.11 8.79 -7.13
CA LEU A 41 -3.69 8.81 -7.45
C LEU A 41 -2.91 8.30 -6.23
N VAL A 42 -2.13 7.26 -6.44
CA VAL A 42 -1.27 6.65 -5.41
C VAL A 42 0.18 6.83 -5.85
N GLY A 43 1.05 7.21 -4.92
CA GLY A 43 2.45 7.45 -5.22
C GLY A 43 3.22 7.91 -4.00
N THR A 44 4.44 8.38 -4.27
CA THR A 44 5.33 8.90 -3.22
C THR A 44 5.01 10.36 -2.87
N ASP A 45 5.72 10.94 -1.89
CA ASP A 45 5.64 12.38 -1.58
C ASP A 45 5.94 13.28 -2.80
N ARG A 46 6.56 12.74 -3.86
CA ARG A 46 6.77 13.45 -5.13
C ARG A 46 5.47 13.74 -5.87
N LEU A 47 4.45 12.91 -5.69
CA LEU A 47 3.16 13.06 -6.36
C LEU A 47 2.53 14.42 -6.05
N ASP A 48 2.54 14.82 -4.77
CA ASP A 48 2.04 16.13 -4.33
C ASP A 48 2.74 17.28 -5.07
N ALA A 49 4.06 17.15 -5.28
CA ALA A 49 4.85 18.19 -5.95
C ALA A 49 4.56 18.27 -7.45
N VAL A 50 4.24 17.15 -8.10
CA VAL A 50 3.91 17.12 -9.54
C VAL A 50 2.48 17.62 -9.76
N VAL A 51 1.52 17.16 -8.96
CA VAL A 51 0.10 17.56 -9.04
C VAL A 51 -0.07 19.07 -8.83
N LYS A 52 0.69 19.68 -7.92
CA LYS A 52 0.63 21.12 -7.63
C LYS A 52 1.14 22.04 -8.76
N ARG A 53 1.79 21.49 -9.79
CA ARG A 53 2.30 22.29 -10.93
C ARG A 53 1.18 22.81 -11.82
N ASP A 54 0.05 22.12 -11.83
CA ASP A 54 -1.14 22.50 -12.57
C ASP A 54 -2.28 22.74 -11.56
N GLU A 55 -2.75 23.98 -11.48
CA GLU A 55 -3.80 24.37 -10.54
C GLU A 55 -5.12 23.64 -10.81
N GLN A 56 -5.46 23.35 -12.07
CA GLN A 56 -6.69 22.67 -12.44
C GLN A 56 -6.65 21.20 -12.01
N VAL A 57 -5.51 20.54 -12.20
CA VAL A 57 -5.28 19.18 -11.69
C VAL A 57 -5.30 19.18 -10.16
N TYR A 58 -4.56 20.09 -9.52
CA TYR A 58 -4.52 20.19 -8.07
C TYR A 58 -5.90 20.38 -7.46
N ASN A 59 -6.75 21.22 -8.07
CA ASN A 59 -8.12 21.46 -7.60
C ASN A 59 -8.99 20.20 -7.59
N ARG A 60 -8.78 19.29 -8.56
CA ARG A 60 -9.50 18.02 -8.61
C ARG A 60 -8.98 16.99 -7.60
N PHE A 61 -7.68 17.02 -7.32
CA PHE A 61 -6.99 16.07 -6.43
C PHE A 61 -6.53 16.69 -5.11
N ARG A 62 -7.24 17.70 -4.58
CA ARG A 62 -6.88 18.37 -3.32
C ARG A 62 -6.90 17.43 -2.11
N ALA A 63 -7.82 16.47 -2.10
CA ALA A 63 -7.93 15.50 -1.03
C ALA A 63 -6.77 14.51 -1.09
N ASN A 64 -5.75 14.73 -0.25
CA ASN A 64 -4.65 13.78 -0.08
C ASN A 64 -4.67 13.14 1.31
N ARG A 65 -4.08 11.95 1.38
CA ARG A 65 -3.82 11.20 2.60
C ARG A 65 -2.44 10.60 2.48
N ARG A 66 -1.66 10.68 3.56
CA ARG A 66 -0.34 10.06 3.64
C ARG A 66 -0.41 8.86 4.58
N PHE A 67 0.08 7.73 4.10
CA PHE A 67 0.31 6.55 4.92
C PHE A 67 1.78 6.59 5.38
N GLY A 68 1.97 6.65 6.70
CA GLY A 68 3.30 6.61 7.30
C GLY A 68 3.83 5.19 7.44
N LYS A 69 5.04 5.08 7.99
CA LYS A 69 5.57 3.82 8.51
C LYS A 69 4.73 3.37 9.70
N LEU A 70 4.48 2.07 9.80
CA LEU A 70 3.83 1.48 10.96
C LEU A 70 4.71 1.64 12.20
N ALA A 71 4.14 2.09 13.31
CA ALA A 71 4.86 2.25 14.56
C ALA A 71 4.01 1.88 15.78
N GLY A 72 4.67 1.62 16.91
CA GLY A 72 4.02 1.38 18.20
C GLY A 72 2.91 0.32 18.14
N GLU A 73 1.73 0.68 18.62
CA GLU A 73 0.57 -0.23 18.65
C GLU A 73 0.03 -0.57 17.26
N GLU A 74 0.18 0.30 16.27
CA GLU A 74 -0.25 0.01 14.89
C GLU A 74 0.61 -1.11 14.29
N PHE A 75 1.94 -1.03 14.48
CA PHE A 75 2.86 -2.08 14.05
C PHE A 75 2.53 -3.41 14.73
N LYS A 76 2.34 -3.39 16.06
CA LYS A 76 1.97 -4.59 16.84
C LYS A 76 0.65 -5.21 16.36
N LYS A 77 -0.38 -4.40 16.12
CA LYS A 77 -1.68 -4.86 15.59
C LYS A 77 -1.51 -5.47 14.19
N THR A 78 -0.69 -4.86 13.34
CA THR A 78 -0.41 -5.37 12.00
C THR A 78 0.29 -6.73 12.06
N VAL A 79 1.32 -6.88 12.90
CA VAL A 79 2.00 -8.17 13.13
C VAL A 79 1.03 -9.24 13.64
N ALA A 80 0.12 -8.88 14.55
CA ALA A 80 -0.91 -9.79 15.04
C ALA A 80 -1.86 -10.25 13.93
N ILE A 81 -2.29 -9.33 13.06
CA ILE A 81 -3.12 -9.65 11.89
C ILE A 81 -2.39 -10.60 10.96
N TRP A 82 -1.10 -10.35 10.69
CA TRP A 82 -0.30 -11.22 9.83
C TRP A 82 -0.21 -12.64 10.39
N GLU A 83 0.10 -12.79 11.68
CA GLU A 83 0.18 -14.10 12.31
C GLU A 83 -1.15 -14.87 12.24
N GLN A 84 -2.26 -14.19 12.57
CA GLN A 84 -3.57 -14.82 12.74
C GLN A 84 -4.31 -15.06 11.42
N LYS A 85 -4.17 -14.14 10.46
CA LYS A 85 -4.99 -14.12 9.24
C LYS A 85 -4.22 -14.37 7.95
N VAL A 86 -2.94 -14.00 7.91
CA VAL A 86 -2.13 -14.11 6.67
C VAL A 86 -1.30 -15.39 6.68
N LEU A 87 -0.45 -15.58 7.69
CA LEU A 87 0.39 -16.76 7.82
C LEU A 87 -0.42 -17.98 8.27
N LYS A 88 -1.21 -17.80 9.34
CA LYS A 88 -2.12 -18.81 9.91
C LYS A 88 -1.47 -20.20 10.00
N LEU A 89 -0.26 -20.25 10.54
CA LEU A 89 0.48 -21.50 10.70
C LEU A 89 -0.19 -22.41 11.75
N PRO A 90 0.05 -23.74 11.70
CA PRO A 90 -0.60 -24.69 12.62
C PRO A 90 -0.31 -24.43 14.10
N VAL A 91 0.83 -23.81 14.41
CA VAL A 91 1.23 -23.43 15.77
C VAL A 91 1.54 -21.93 15.79
N ALA A 92 1.04 -21.24 16.82
CA ALA A 92 1.35 -19.82 17.02
C ALA A 92 2.86 -19.60 17.18
N SER A 93 3.37 -18.61 16.45
CA SER A 93 4.77 -18.17 16.48
C SER A 93 5.01 -17.12 17.57
N ASN A 94 3.93 -16.52 18.12
CA ASN A 94 3.91 -15.47 19.12
C ASN A 94 4.69 -14.21 18.68
N LEU A 95 4.46 -13.77 17.44
CA LEU A 95 5.22 -12.68 16.80
C LEU A 95 5.02 -11.33 17.50
N THR A 96 3.95 -11.17 18.28
CA THR A 96 3.67 -9.98 19.08
C THR A 96 4.47 -9.89 20.39
N ASN A 97 5.39 -10.82 20.65
CA ASN A 97 6.33 -10.72 21.77
C ASN A 97 7.22 -9.48 21.60
N SER A 98 7.46 -8.74 22.69
CA SER A 98 8.23 -7.48 22.66
C SER A 98 9.63 -7.61 22.05
N LYS A 99 10.32 -8.74 22.23
CA LYS A 99 11.62 -9.01 21.62
C LYS A 99 11.51 -9.20 20.11
N ILE A 100 10.52 -9.96 19.66
CA ILE A 100 10.29 -10.23 18.23
C ILE A 100 9.82 -8.96 17.52
N LEU A 101 8.91 -8.20 18.12
CA LEU A 101 8.45 -6.91 17.58
C LEU A 101 9.61 -5.93 17.35
N LYS A 102 10.58 -5.87 18.28
CA LYS A 102 11.78 -5.04 18.10
C LYS A 102 12.63 -5.49 16.91
N ILE A 103 12.80 -6.81 16.73
CA ILE A 103 13.56 -7.37 15.60
C ILE A 103 12.83 -7.08 14.28
N LEU A 104 11.53 -7.36 14.22
CA LEU A 104 10.70 -7.10 13.03
C LEU A 104 10.68 -5.61 12.68
N LEU A 105 10.51 -4.73 13.67
CA LEU A 105 10.50 -3.28 13.43
C LEU A 105 11.85 -2.79 12.90
N ALA A 106 12.96 -3.28 13.45
CA ALA A 106 14.29 -2.92 12.98
C ALA A 106 14.57 -3.44 11.56
N ALA A 107 14.18 -4.67 11.25
CA ALA A 107 14.40 -5.29 9.94
C ALA A 107 13.52 -4.68 8.83
N THR A 108 12.30 -4.28 9.17
CA THR A 108 11.32 -3.78 8.18
C THR A 108 11.26 -2.26 8.12
N GLU A 109 11.88 -1.58 9.08
CA GLU A 109 11.72 -0.14 9.35
C GLU A 109 10.26 0.32 9.45
N GLY A 110 9.32 -0.59 9.76
CA GLY A 110 7.89 -0.30 9.80
C GLY A 110 7.21 -0.23 8.42
N TYR A 111 7.90 -0.59 7.32
CA TYR A 111 7.26 -0.72 6.01
C TYR A 111 6.45 -2.02 5.94
N ILE A 112 5.14 -1.89 5.69
CA ILE A 112 4.23 -3.05 5.62
C ILE A 112 4.62 -4.04 4.52
N GLY A 113 5.12 -3.56 3.37
CA GLY A 113 5.58 -4.42 2.29
C GLY A 113 6.79 -5.29 2.70
N ARG A 114 7.79 -4.67 3.36
CA ARG A 114 8.95 -5.42 3.88
C ARG A 114 8.57 -6.39 4.99
N LEU A 115 7.58 -6.02 5.81
CA LEU A 115 7.05 -6.91 6.84
C LEU A 115 6.39 -8.15 6.21
N ASP A 116 5.58 -7.96 5.18
CA ASP A 116 4.92 -9.06 4.48
C ASP A 116 5.94 -10.00 3.84
N GLU A 117 6.89 -9.47 3.08
CA GLU A 117 7.97 -10.23 2.44
C GLU A 117 8.76 -11.04 3.46
N LEU A 118 9.29 -10.39 4.49
CA LEU A 118 10.10 -11.04 5.53
C LEU A 118 9.32 -12.17 6.24
N LEU A 119 8.07 -11.91 6.62
CA LEU A 119 7.27 -12.89 7.35
C LEU A 119 6.88 -14.08 6.47
N ARG A 120 6.54 -13.85 5.20
CA ARG A 120 6.24 -14.93 4.25
C ARG A 120 7.45 -15.79 3.99
N ASP A 121 8.60 -15.18 3.71
CA ASP A 121 9.83 -15.92 3.42
C ASP A 121 10.28 -16.75 4.61
N THR A 122 10.19 -16.18 5.83
CA THR A 122 10.53 -16.92 7.05
C THR A 122 9.55 -18.06 7.30
N ALA A 123 8.25 -17.86 7.05
CA ALA A 123 7.24 -18.92 7.17
C ALA A 123 7.48 -20.05 6.16
N ILE A 124 7.77 -19.72 4.90
CA ILE A 124 8.10 -20.70 3.85
C ILE A 124 9.34 -21.50 4.25
N ALA A 125 10.40 -20.82 4.68
CA ALA A 125 11.64 -21.46 5.11
C ALA A 125 11.42 -22.39 6.31
N SER A 126 10.58 -21.97 7.26
CA SER A 126 10.28 -22.76 8.46
C SER A 126 9.48 -24.03 8.14
N VAL A 127 8.39 -23.89 7.36
CA VAL A 127 7.56 -25.03 6.94
C VAL A 127 8.35 -26.00 6.07
N SER A 128 9.20 -25.50 5.18
CA SER A 128 10.06 -26.34 4.33
C SER A 128 11.05 -27.20 5.14
N ARG A 129 11.37 -26.79 6.37
CA ARG A 129 12.21 -27.54 7.31
C ARG A 129 11.41 -28.45 8.26
N GLY A 130 10.10 -28.56 8.08
CA GLY A 130 9.21 -29.39 8.90
C GLY A 130 8.73 -28.73 10.20
N PHE A 131 9.03 -27.44 10.40
CA PHE A 131 8.50 -26.70 11.54
C PHE A 131 7.04 -26.28 11.31
N LYS A 132 6.32 -26.01 12.40
CA LYS A 132 4.88 -25.66 12.38
C LYS A 132 4.60 -24.20 12.76
N LYS A 133 5.65 -23.40 12.94
CA LYS A 133 5.65 -21.99 13.35
C LYS A 133 6.90 -21.30 12.80
N VAL A 134 6.92 -19.97 12.78
CA VAL A 134 8.12 -19.17 12.50
C VAL A 134 9.05 -19.15 13.70
#